data_AF-A0A0N9EJM3-F1
#
_entry.id   AF-A0A0N9EJM3-F1
#
_cell.length_a   1.000
_cell.length_b   1.000
_cell.length_c   1.000
_cell.angle_alpha   90.00
_cell.angle_beta   90.00
_cell.angle_gamma   90.00
#
_symmetry.space_group_name_H-M   'P 1'
#
loop_
_entity.id
_entity.type
_entity.pdbx_description
1 polymer ?
#
loop_
_entity_poly.entity_id
_entity_poly.type
_entity_poly.pdbx_seq_one_letter_code
_entity_poly.pdbx_strand_id
1 'polypeptide(L)'
;MKKTLLLSLSLSFLLHAEDDGFYMSAGYQIGEVAQMVTNTGGIQKLSDNYESLSNLLTKYSTLNTLIQLSSDPSTINEVRDNLGSSGRNLLDVKTNSPAYQAVLLA
;
A
#
# COMPACT_ATOMS: atom_id res chain seq x y z
N MET A 1 22.51 49.12 -0.90
CA MET A 1 21.10 48.91 -1.29
C MET A 1 20.67 47.55 -0.72
N LYS A 2 20.19 47.46 0.53
CA LYS A 2 18.78 47.57 0.97
C LYS A 2 17.80 46.80 0.07
N LYS A 3 17.38 45.62 0.54
CA LYS A 3 16.01 45.07 0.44
C LYS A 3 15.82 43.90 1.43
N THR A 4 16.16 44.15 2.69
CA THR A 4 15.42 43.56 3.82
C THR A 4 14.12 44.36 3.89
N LEU A 5 13.09 43.91 3.18
CA LEU A 5 11.82 44.61 3.10
C LEU A 5 10.69 43.62 3.34
N LEU A 6 10.09 43.74 4.53
CA LEU A 6 8.66 43.53 4.78
C LEU A 6 8.12 42.11 4.63
N LEU A 7 8.47 41.24 5.58
CA LEU A 7 7.47 40.29 6.10
C LEU A 7 7.24 40.50 7.61
N SER A 8 7.32 41.76 8.02
CA SER A 8 6.99 42.27 9.35
C SER A 8 5.75 43.18 9.25
N LEU A 9 4.63 42.68 8.72
CA LEU A 9 3.43 43.51 8.55
C LEU A 9 2.08 42.84 8.90
N SER A 10 2.04 41.86 9.80
CA SER A 10 0.75 41.48 10.39
C SER A 10 0.86 40.66 11.66
N LEU A 11 1.72 41.08 12.59
CA LEU A 11 1.56 40.70 14.01
C LEU A 11 0.83 41.80 14.81
N SER A 12 0.26 42.79 14.11
CA SER A 12 -0.34 44.00 14.69
C SER A 12 -1.73 43.79 15.29
N PHE A 13 -2.33 42.59 15.20
CA PHE A 13 -3.68 42.35 15.74
C PHE A 13 -3.69 41.92 17.23
N LEU A 14 -2.54 41.82 17.88
CA LEU A 14 -2.44 41.39 19.29
C LEU A 14 -2.38 42.54 20.32
N LEU A 15 -2.48 43.80 19.90
CA LEU A 15 -2.34 44.95 20.81
C LEU A 15 -3.63 45.74 21.11
N HIS A 16 -4.80 45.19 20.78
CA HIS A 16 -6.08 45.70 21.30
C HIS A 16 -6.94 44.55 21.86
N ALA A 17 -6.33 43.76 22.75
CA ALA A 17 -7.08 42.96 23.72
C ALA A 17 -7.43 43.88 24.92
N GLU A 18 -8.20 44.93 24.66
CA GLU A 18 -8.97 45.57 25.72
C GLU A 18 -10.36 44.92 25.68
N ASP A 19 -10.54 44.00 26.62
CA ASP A 19 -11.81 43.72 27.28
C ASP A 19 -12.96 43.16 26.42
N ASP A 20 -12.85 41.89 26.00
CA ASP A 20 -13.98 40.95 25.90
C ASP A 20 -13.47 39.54 25.56
N GLY A 21 -12.83 38.90 26.56
CA GLY A 21 -12.14 37.60 26.46
C GLY A 21 -13.02 36.38 26.16
N PHE A 22 -14.30 36.55 25.83
CA PHE A 22 -15.23 35.44 25.57
C PHE A 22 -15.32 35.06 24.08
N TYR A 23 -15.13 36.01 23.15
CA TYR A 23 -15.41 35.77 21.73
C TYR A 23 -14.16 35.55 20.84
N MET A 24 -12.97 35.94 21.31
CA MET A 24 -11.72 35.78 20.55
C MET A 24 -11.17 34.33 20.60
N SER A 25 -11.50 33.57 21.64
CA SER A 25 -11.03 32.19 21.85
C SER A 25 -11.85 31.16 21.07
N ALA A 26 -13.16 31.38 20.92
CA ALA A 26 -14.03 30.48 20.18
C ALA A 26 -13.78 30.54 18.67
N GLY A 27 -13.67 31.73 18.05
CA GLY A 27 -13.45 31.86 16.60
C GLY A 27 -12.09 31.32 16.12
N TYR A 28 -11.03 31.53 16.90
CA TYR A 28 -9.70 30.99 16.62
C TYR A 28 -9.66 29.47 16.84
N GLN A 29 -10.19 28.95 17.95
CA GLN A 29 -10.30 27.50 18.18
C GLN A 29 -11.19 26.83 17.14
N ILE A 30 -12.30 27.45 16.73
CA ILE A 30 -13.20 26.90 15.69
C ILE A 30 -12.52 26.96 14.31
N GLY A 31 -11.81 28.03 13.96
CA GLY A 31 -11.07 28.13 12.70
C GLY A 31 -9.94 27.12 12.60
N GLU A 32 -9.15 26.97 13.67
CA GLU A 32 -8.06 26.00 13.75
C GLU A 32 -8.58 24.55 13.77
N VAL A 33 -9.64 24.27 14.53
CA VAL A 33 -10.26 22.93 14.59
C VAL A 33 -10.98 22.59 13.27
N ALA A 34 -11.72 23.52 12.64
CA ALA A 34 -12.37 23.26 11.35
C ALA A 34 -11.33 23.02 10.24
N GLN A 35 -10.22 23.77 10.25
CA GLN A 35 -9.12 23.55 9.32
C GLN A 35 -8.39 22.23 9.60
N MET A 36 -8.19 21.88 10.87
CA MET A 36 -7.62 20.58 11.26
C MET A 36 -8.51 19.42 10.81
N VAL A 37 -9.84 19.51 11.01
CA VAL A 37 -10.82 18.49 10.57
C VAL A 37 -10.87 18.37 9.05
N THR A 38 -10.81 19.50 8.33
CA THR A 38 -10.79 19.49 6.86
C THR A 38 -9.47 18.91 6.33
N ASN A 39 -8.35 19.28 6.95
CA ASN A 39 -7.03 18.75 6.61
C ASN A 39 -6.92 17.26 6.93
N THR A 40 -7.46 16.78 8.06
CA THR A 40 -7.45 15.34 8.39
C THR A 40 -8.34 14.54 7.44
N GLY A 41 -9.50 15.06 7.03
CA GLY A 41 -10.33 14.43 5.99
C GLY A 41 -9.64 14.39 4.62
N GLY A 42 -8.89 15.43 4.25
CA GLY A 42 -8.06 15.46 3.05
C GLY A 42 -6.89 14.47 3.10
N ILE A 43 -6.19 14.42 4.25
CA ILE A 43 -5.09 13.50 4.51
C ILE A 43 -5.56 12.04 4.54
N GLN A 44 -6.73 11.76 5.12
CA GLN A 44 -7.32 10.41 5.12
C GLN A 44 -7.63 9.95 3.69
N LYS A 45 -8.32 10.77 2.89
CA LYS A 45 -8.57 10.45 1.48
C LYS A 45 -7.28 10.24 0.69
N LEU A 46 -6.25 11.04 0.96
CA LEU A 46 -4.94 10.87 0.34
C LEU A 46 -4.31 9.52 0.74
N SER A 47 -4.36 9.18 2.02
CA SER A 47 -3.89 7.89 2.54
C SER A 47 -4.62 6.71 1.89
N ASP A 48 -5.95 6.75 1.85
CA ASP A 48 -6.79 5.69 1.25
C ASP A 48 -6.48 5.50 -0.24
N ASN A 49 -6.20 6.60 -0.96
CA ASN A 49 -5.80 6.57 -2.36
C ASN A 49 -4.39 5.97 -2.53
N TYR A 50 -3.44 6.30 -1.66
CA TYR A 50 -2.09 5.69 -1.68
C TYR A 50 -2.13 4.20 -1.39
N GLU A 51 -2.94 3.77 -0.42
CA GLU A 51 -3.13 2.35 -0.11
C GLU A 51 -3.77 1.61 -1.30
N SER A 52 -4.80 2.20 -1.91
CA SER A 52 -5.45 1.65 -3.10
C SER A 52 -4.49 1.53 -4.29
N LEU A 53 -3.65 2.55 -4.51
CA LEU A 53 -2.62 2.53 -5.55
C LEU A 53 -1.56 1.47 -5.27
N SER A 54 -1.07 1.38 -4.03
CA SER A 54 -0.10 0.36 -3.62
C SER A 54 -0.64 -1.04 -3.89
N ASN A 55 -1.88 -1.31 -3.46
CA ASN A 55 -2.56 -2.58 -3.70
C ASN A 55 -2.73 -2.88 -5.20
N LEU A 56 -3.03 -1.88 -6.01
CA LEU A 56 -3.12 -2.03 -7.47
C LEU A 56 -1.76 -2.39 -8.09
N LEU A 57 -0.69 -1.71 -7.70
CA LEU A 57 0.66 -1.96 -8.19
C LEU A 57 1.16 -3.36 -7.82
N THR A 58 0.89 -3.80 -6.58
CA THR A 58 1.19 -5.18 -6.16
C THR A 58 0.45 -6.20 -7.02
N LYS A 59 -0.87 -6.02 -7.23
CA LYS A 59 -1.67 -6.92 -8.09
C LYS A 59 -1.15 -6.95 -9.53
N TYR A 60 -0.78 -5.79 -10.09
CA TYR A 60 -0.23 -5.70 -11.43
C TYR A 60 1.13 -6.42 -11.54
N SER A 61 2.01 -6.24 -10.56
CA SER A 61 3.30 -6.94 -10.52
C SER A 61 3.12 -8.46 -10.49
N THR A 62 2.25 -8.96 -9.61
CA THR A 62 1.91 -10.39 -9.57
C THR A 62 1.35 -10.88 -10.91
N LEU A 63 0.41 -10.15 -11.50
CA LEU A 63 -0.18 -10.52 -12.78
C LEU A 63 0.86 -10.55 -13.90
N ASN A 64 1.74 -9.56 -13.96
CA ASN A 64 2.81 -9.51 -14.95
C ASN A 64 3.75 -10.72 -14.82
N THR A 65 4.14 -11.11 -13.60
CA THR A 65 4.93 -12.33 -13.38
C THR A 65 4.18 -13.58 -13.84
N LEU A 66 2.89 -13.71 -13.50
CA LEU A 66 2.08 -14.86 -13.94
C LEU A 66 1.96 -14.92 -15.46
N ILE A 67 1.78 -13.79 -16.13
CA ILE A 67 1.75 -13.72 -17.60
C ILE A 67 3.09 -14.19 -18.17
N GLN A 68 4.21 -13.67 -17.66
CA GLN A 68 5.55 -14.08 -18.13
C GLN A 68 5.74 -15.60 -18.00
N LEU A 69 5.50 -16.17 -16.81
CA LEU A 69 5.61 -17.61 -16.57
C LEU A 69 4.65 -18.44 -17.43
N SER A 70 3.41 -17.97 -17.63
CA SER A 70 2.39 -18.68 -18.41
C SER A 70 2.57 -18.51 -19.92
N SER A 71 3.37 -17.53 -20.35
CA SER A 71 3.66 -17.25 -21.76
C SER A 71 4.96 -17.86 -22.24
N ASP A 72 5.83 -18.30 -21.33
CA ASP A 72 7.11 -18.93 -21.65
C ASP A 72 6.91 -20.44 -21.95
N PRO A 73 7.04 -20.87 -23.22
CA PRO A 73 6.84 -22.27 -23.59
C PRO A 73 7.86 -23.19 -22.94
N SER A 74 9.07 -22.71 -22.62
CA SER A 74 10.10 -23.53 -21.99
C SER A 74 9.72 -23.87 -20.54
N THR A 75 9.34 -22.86 -19.76
CA THR A 75 8.79 -23.03 -18.41
C THR A 75 7.57 -23.96 -18.40
N ILE A 76 6.62 -23.78 -19.33
CA ILE A 76 5.43 -24.63 -19.43
C ILE A 76 5.80 -26.10 -19.71
N ASN A 77 6.71 -26.34 -20.66
CA ASN A 77 7.13 -27.70 -21.00
C ASN A 77 7.87 -28.37 -19.85
N GLU A 78 8.73 -27.64 -19.13
CA GLU A 78 9.45 -28.16 -17.96
C GLU A 78 8.47 -28.59 -16.85
N VAL A 79 7.49 -27.73 -16.52
CA VAL A 79 6.46 -28.04 -15.51
C VAL A 79 5.64 -29.26 -15.94
N ARG A 80 5.24 -29.34 -17.22
CA ARG A 80 4.50 -30.49 -17.76
C ARG A 80 5.31 -31.79 -17.62
N ASP A 81 6.58 -31.76 -18.01
CA ASP A 81 7.42 -32.95 -18.02
C ASP A 81 7.70 -33.43 -16.59
N ASN A 82 7.91 -32.50 -15.66
CA ASN A 82 8.04 -32.78 -14.23
C ASN A 82 6.75 -33.38 -13.64
N LEU A 83 5.58 -32.86 -13.98
CA LEU A 83 4.29 -33.41 -13.54
C LEU A 83 4.07 -34.82 -14.11
N GLY A 84 4.35 -35.03 -15.40
CA GLY A 84 4.26 -36.34 -16.04
C GLY A 84 5.22 -37.36 -15.42
N SER A 85 6.45 -36.94 -15.10
CA SER A 85 7.43 -37.76 -14.38
C SER A 85 6.95 -38.10 -12.97
N SER A 86 6.38 -37.13 -12.25
CA SER A 86 5.84 -37.31 -10.90
C SER A 86 4.66 -38.28 -10.90
N GLY A 87 3.77 -38.19 -11.88
CA GLY A 87 2.65 -39.13 -12.06
C GLY A 87 3.12 -40.56 -12.32
N ARG A 88 4.07 -40.75 -13.26
CA ARG A 88 4.70 -42.07 -13.50
C ARG A 88 5.39 -42.60 -12.25
N ASN A 89 6.13 -41.73 -11.55
CA ASN A 89 6.79 -42.11 -10.32
C ASN A 89 5.78 -42.52 -9.26
N LEU A 90 4.62 -41.87 -9.17
CA LEU A 90 3.59 -42.22 -8.20
C LEU A 90 2.95 -43.60 -8.49
N LEU A 91 2.67 -43.91 -9.76
CA LEU A 91 1.78 -45.02 -10.13
C LEU A 91 2.49 -46.23 -10.75
N ASP A 92 3.47 -46.01 -11.61
CA ASP A 92 3.95 -47.03 -12.56
C ASP A 92 5.28 -47.66 -12.16
N VAL A 93 6.02 -47.04 -11.23
CA VAL A 93 7.32 -47.53 -10.75
C VAL A 93 7.21 -47.88 -9.27
N LYS A 94 8.04 -48.83 -8.80
CA LYS A 94 8.05 -49.23 -7.37
C LYS A 94 9.13 -48.52 -6.59
N THR A 95 10.36 -48.50 -7.10
CA THR A 95 11.53 -48.00 -6.38
C THR A 95 11.39 -46.53 -5.97
N ASN A 96 11.00 -45.67 -6.92
CA ASN A 96 10.90 -44.22 -6.69
C ASN A 96 9.47 -43.76 -6.39
N SER A 97 8.53 -44.68 -6.13
CA SER A 97 7.14 -44.30 -5.87
C SER A 97 6.93 -43.94 -4.42
N PRO A 98 6.59 -42.68 -4.10
CA PRO A 98 6.25 -42.33 -2.74
C PRO A 98 4.99 -43.07 -2.25
N ALA A 99 4.03 -43.38 -3.14
CA ALA A 99 2.84 -44.14 -2.78
C ALA A 99 3.18 -45.60 -2.44
N TYR A 100 4.00 -46.26 -3.27
CA TYR A 100 4.42 -47.63 -3.00
C TYR A 100 5.23 -47.72 -1.71
N GLN A 101 6.16 -46.79 -1.48
CA GLN A 101 6.96 -46.74 -0.26
C GLN A 101 6.09 -46.47 0.97
N ALA A 102 5.08 -45.60 0.87
CA ALA A 102 4.15 -45.33 1.97
C ALA A 102 3.31 -46.57 2.35
N VAL A 103 2.86 -47.36 1.36
CA VAL A 103 2.11 -48.61 1.62
C VAL A 103 3.01 -49.68 2.23
N LEU A 104 4.27 -49.80 1.77
CA LEU A 104 5.21 -50.77 2.34
C LEU A 104 5.59 -50.47 3.79
N LEU A 105 5.54 -49.21 4.20
CA LEU A 105 5.91 -48.78 5.55
C LEU A 105 4.76 -48.96 6.57
N ALA A 106 3.51 -49.07 6.09
CA ALA A 106 2.31 -49.24 6.90
C ALA A 106 2.08 -50.71 7.29
#